data_AF-A0A5Q0EGF4-F1
#
_entry.id   AF-A0A5Q0EGF4-F1
#
_cell.length_a   1.000
_cell.length_b   1.000
_cell.length_c   1.000
_cell.angle_alpha   90.00
_cell.angle_beta   90.00
_cell.angle_gamma   90.00
#
_symmetry.space_group_name_H-M   'P 1'
#
loop_
_entity.id
_entity.type
_entity.pdbx_description
1 polymer ?
#
loop_
_entity_poly.entity_id
_entity_poly.type
_entity_poly.pdbx_seq_one_letter_code
_entity_poly.pdbx_strand_id
1 'polypeptide(L)'
;MTKPPSRKPSPARNPHYVKIGQRIRQARLMAKESNSRALSERLGWSGGRINNFETGTSTPGIEETLQLCAVLGVEPCWLTYGVGAPRAADRQAVRHRNLVALLDQAEQAARLPELLEHIGLSPQQAEKHRANAFKPIPDSLARRCEAHLKQPKGWFDRSRSRPSLDATGDEESEWFSLYASLSANDRRRLLAIARLVFDEGNAL
;
A
#
# COMPACT_ATOMS: atom_id res chain seq x y z
N MET A 1 2.92 -13.60 51.33
CA MET A 1 3.27 -13.28 49.92
C MET A 1 1.99 -13.12 49.13
N THR A 2 1.55 -11.88 48.93
CA THR A 2 0.34 -11.55 48.16
C THR A 2 0.67 -11.61 46.66
N LYS A 3 -0.03 -12.48 45.94
CA LYS A 3 0.08 -12.64 44.48
C LYS A 3 -0.28 -11.31 43.81
N PRO A 4 0.58 -10.73 42.95
CA PRO A 4 0.27 -9.47 42.28
C PRO A 4 -1.01 -9.60 41.44
N PRO A 5 -1.84 -8.55 41.37
CA PRO A 5 -3.13 -8.62 40.69
C PRO A 5 -2.95 -8.92 39.21
N SER A 6 -3.73 -9.90 38.73
CA SER A 6 -3.84 -10.29 37.32
C SER A 6 -4.19 -9.06 36.47
N ARG A 7 -3.30 -8.69 35.55
CA ARG A 7 -3.52 -7.58 34.62
C ARG A 7 -4.70 -7.93 33.73
N LYS A 8 -5.77 -7.12 33.77
CA LYS A 8 -6.95 -7.28 32.89
C LYS A 8 -6.45 -7.45 31.44
N PRO A 9 -6.98 -8.41 30.66
CA PRO A 9 -6.61 -8.54 29.25
C PRO A 9 -6.91 -7.20 28.58
N SER A 10 -5.87 -6.61 27.99
CA SER A 10 -6.03 -5.38 27.21
C SER A 10 -7.05 -5.63 26.11
N PRO A 11 -7.87 -4.63 25.72
CA PRO A 11 -8.82 -4.79 24.63
C PRO A 11 -8.11 -5.41 23.43
N ALA A 12 -8.75 -6.39 22.79
CA ALA A 12 -8.19 -7.10 21.65
C ALA A 12 -7.72 -6.06 20.61
N ARG A 13 -6.40 -5.97 20.41
CA ARG A 13 -5.81 -5.00 19.49
C ARG A 13 -6.34 -5.27 18.09
N ASN A 14 -6.49 -4.21 17.28
CA ASN A 14 -6.92 -4.34 15.89
C ASN A 14 -6.11 -5.47 15.20
N PRO A 15 -6.76 -6.51 14.65
CA PRO A 15 -6.07 -7.66 14.04
C PRO A 15 -5.06 -7.27 12.95
N HIS A 16 -5.30 -6.15 12.25
CA HIS A 16 -4.39 -5.63 11.23
C HIS A 16 -3.11 -5.03 11.82
N TYR A 17 -3.22 -4.40 12.99
CA TYR A 17 -2.10 -3.80 13.71
C TYR A 17 -1.19 -4.87 14.33
N VAL A 18 -1.73 -6.03 14.70
CA VAL A 18 -0.92 -7.18 15.20
C VAL A 18 0.11 -7.65 14.17
N LYS A 19 -0.18 -7.49 12.87
CA LYS A 19 0.72 -7.90 11.77
C LYS A 19 1.81 -6.86 11.42
N ILE A 20 1.90 -5.73 12.13
CA ILE A 20 2.88 -4.67 11.83
C ILE A 20 4.33 -5.17 11.86
N GLY A 21 4.68 -6.05 12.81
CA GLY A 21 6.03 -6.62 12.91
C GLY A 21 6.44 -7.42 11.66
N GLN A 22 5.49 -8.18 11.09
CA GLN A 22 5.72 -8.92 9.85
C GLN A 22 5.99 -7.97 8.67
N ARG A 23 5.25 -6.87 8.58
CA ARG A 23 5.44 -5.86 7.53
C ARG A 23 6.74 -5.07 7.69
N ILE A 24 7.15 -4.76 8.92
CA ILE A 24 8.47 -4.16 9.21
C ILE A 24 9.57 -5.10 8.69
N ARG A 25 9.49 -6.39 9.02
CA ARG A 25 10.46 -7.38 8.53
C ARG A 25 10.48 -7.45 7.00
N GLN A 26 9.32 -7.44 6.35
CA GLN A 26 9.24 -7.45 4.90
C GLN A 26 9.85 -6.20 4.27
N ALA A 27 9.51 -5.02 4.78
CA ALA A 27 10.05 -3.74 4.33
C ALA A 27 11.58 -3.68 4.50
N ARG A 28 12.09 -4.17 5.63
CA ARG A 28 13.53 -4.28 5.89
C ARG A 28 14.24 -5.16 4.86
N LEU A 29 13.73 -6.37 4.63
CA LEU A 29 14.31 -7.29 3.62
C LEU A 29 14.31 -6.67 2.21
N MET A 30 13.29 -5.88 1.88
CA MET A 30 13.19 -5.19 0.60
C MET A 30 14.13 -4.01 0.46
N ALA A 31 14.37 -3.28 1.55
CA ALA A 31 15.42 -2.28 1.63
C ALA A 31 16.84 -2.88 1.57
N LYS A 32 16.96 -4.21 1.40
CA LYS A 32 18.22 -4.98 1.41
C LYS A 32 18.97 -4.88 2.74
N GLU A 33 18.25 -4.55 3.81
CA GLU A 33 18.77 -4.50 5.17
C GLU A 33 18.79 -5.92 5.76
N SER A 34 19.95 -6.55 5.76
CA SER A 34 20.11 -7.95 6.18
C SER A 34 19.84 -8.15 7.67
N ASN A 35 20.11 -7.14 8.51
CA ASN A 35 20.09 -7.27 9.96
C ASN A 35 19.20 -6.21 10.64
N SER A 36 18.29 -6.65 11.51
CA SER A 36 17.44 -5.79 12.35
C SER A 36 18.28 -4.86 13.24
N ARG A 37 19.47 -5.31 13.68
CA ARG A 37 20.41 -4.50 14.44
C ARG A 37 20.98 -3.33 13.63
N ALA A 38 21.36 -3.57 12.38
CA ALA A 38 21.89 -2.53 11.50
C ALA A 38 20.85 -1.43 11.25
N LEU A 39 19.57 -1.82 11.08
CA LEU A 39 18.48 -0.87 10.97
C LEU A 39 18.27 -0.07 12.27
N SER A 40 18.32 -0.74 13.43
CA SER A 40 18.28 -0.06 14.75
C SER A 40 19.40 0.98 14.87
N GLU A 41 20.64 0.62 14.51
CA GLU A 41 21.80 1.50 14.59
C GLU A 41 21.67 2.71 13.65
N ARG A 42 21.17 2.50 12.42
CA ARG A 42 20.88 3.58 11.47
C ARG A 42 19.83 4.57 11.98
N LEU A 43 18.86 4.07 12.75
CA LEU A 43 17.81 4.89 13.38
C LEU A 43 18.26 5.52 14.72
N GLY A 44 19.48 5.25 15.19
CA GLY A 44 19.95 5.69 16.50
C GLY A 44 19.23 5.02 17.67
N TRP A 45 18.63 3.85 17.44
CA TRP A 45 17.87 3.10 18.44
C TRP A 45 18.70 1.97 19.08
N SER A 46 18.21 1.43 20.20
CA SER A 46 18.83 0.25 20.80
C SER A 46 18.79 -0.95 19.85
N GLY A 47 19.87 -1.74 19.81
CA GLY A 47 20.07 -2.81 18.83
C GLY A 47 19.00 -3.91 18.83
N GLY A 48 18.25 -4.07 19.93
CA GLY A 48 17.14 -5.03 20.04
C GLY A 48 15.77 -4.46 19.65
N ARG A 49 15.64 -3.15 19.43
CA ARG A 49 14.33 -2.49 19.29
C ARG A 49 13.57 -2.96 18.06
N ILE A 50 14.21 -2.97 16.89
CA ILE A 50 13.60 -3.49 15.65
C ILE A 50 13.25 -4.96 15.81
N ASN A 51 14.14 -5.76 16.40
CA ASN A 51 13.86 -7.19 16.63
C ASN A 51 12.59 -7.38 17.47
N ASN A 52 12.43 -6.59 18.54
CA ASN A 52 11.23 -6.65 19.38
C ASN A 52 9.95 -6.26 18.64
N PHE A 53 10.03 -5.36 17.65
CA PHE A 53 8.90 -5.05 16.77
C PHE A 53 8.59 -6.21 15.82
N GLU A 54 9.61 -6.79 15.18
CA GLU A 54 9.45 -7.90 14.23
C GLU A 54 8.91 -9.17 14.87
N THR A 55 9.31 -9.47 16.11
CA THR A 55 8.82 -10.63 16.89
C THR A 55 7.47 -10.37 17.57
N GLY A 56 6.98 -9.12 17.58
CA GLY A 56 5.75 -8.73 18.27
C GLY A 56 5.88 -8.58 19.78
N THR A 57 7.11 -8.61 20.33
CA THR A 57 7.39 -8.36 21.76
C THR A 57 6.99 -6.94 22.18
N SER A 58 7.18 -5.97 21.29
CA SER A 58 6.72 -4.59 21.45
C SER A 58 6.11 -4.10 20.14
N THR A 59 5.44 -2.95 20.17
CA THR A 59 4.81 -2.38 18.97
C THR A 59 5.23 -0.93 18.83
N PRO A 60 5.63 -0.48 17.63
CA PRO A 60 6.07 0.89 17.46
C PRO A 60 4.91 1.87 17.67
N GLY A 61 5.21 2.97 18.32
CA GLY A 61 4.34 4.15 18.38
C GLY A 61 4.25 4.85 17.02
N ILE A 62 3.48 5.94 16.98
CA ILE A 62 3.24 6.72 15.75
C ILE A 62 4.56 7.29 15.21
N GLU A 63 5.34 7.96 16.07
CA GLU A 63 6.62 8.56 15.70
C GLU A 63 7.63 7.53 15.17
N GLU A 64 7.76 6.41 15.87
CA GLU A 64 8.63 5.30 15.46
C GLU A 64 8.19 4.71 14.11
N THR A 65 6.88 4.63 13.88
CA THR A 65 6.32 4.17 12.61
C THR A 65 6.69 5.13 11.48
N LEU A 66 6.58 6.44 11.68
CA LEU A 66 6.94 7.44 10.68
C LEU A 66 8.45 7.40 10.37
N GLN A 67 9.30 7.29 11.40
CA GLN A 67 10.75 7.14 11.22
C GLN A 67 11.10 5.87 10.43
N LEU A 68 10.43 4.75 10.72
CA LEU A 68 10.57 3.52 9.94
C LEU A 68 10.14 3.69 8.48
N CYS A 69 9.01 4.37 8.24
CA CYS A 69 8.50 4.62 6.90
C CYS A 69 9.47 5.46 6.07
N ALA A 70 10.01 6.54 6.65
CA ALA A 70 10.99 7.39 5.99
C ALA A 70 12.26 6.62 5.64
N VAL A 71 12.79 5.83 6.58
CA VAL A 71 14.06 5.11 6.41
C VAL A 71 13.94 3.87 5.51
N LEU A 72 12.79 3.21 5.49
CA LEU A 72 12.55 2.03 4.62
C LEU A 72 11.91 2.41 3.28
N GLY A 73 11.52 3.68 3.10
CA GLY A 73 10.82 4.17 1.92
C GLY A 73 9.52 3.41 1.69
N VAL A 74 8.66 3.31 2.70
CA VAL A 74 7.35 2.63 2.61
C VAL A 74 6.22 3.51 3.12
N GLU A 75 5.02 3.28 2.62
CA GLU A 75 3.82 4.04 3.01
C GLU A 75 3.36 3.71 4.44
N PRO A 76 3.05 4.72 5.28
CA PRO A 76 2.59 4.52 6.66
C PRO A 76 1.32 3.67 6.76
N CYS A 77 0.32 3.92 5.92
CA CYS A 77 -0.92 3.14 5.92
C CYS A 77 -0.68 1.65 5.63
N TRP A 78 0.26 1.35 4.74
CA TRP A 78 0.62 -0.03 4.45
C TRP A 78 1.39 -0.64 5.62
N LEU A 79 2.39 0.06 6.18
CA LEU A 79 3.16 -0.48 7.30
C LEU A 79 2.27 -0.75 8.52
N THR A 80 1.37 0.17 8.86
CA THR A 80 0.54 0.07 10.07
C THR A 80 -0.65 -0.87 9.92
N TYR A 81 -1.33 -0.86 8.77
CA TYR A 81 -2.60 -1.59 8.60
C TYR A 81 -2.60 -2.61 7.45
N GLY A 82 -1.56 -2.62 6.61
CA GLY A 82 -1.52 -3.43 5.39
C GLY A 82 -2.45 -2.91 4.29
N VAL A 83 -2.85 -1.64 4.37
CA VAL A 83 -3.75 -1.01 3.40
C VAL A 83 -2.94 -0.19 2.39
N GLY A 84 -3.22 -0.36 1.10
CA GLY A 84 -2.54 0.36 0.03
C GLY A 84 -1.29 -0.36 -0.50
N ALA A 85 -0.54 0.33 -1.35
CA ALA A 85 0.71 -0.20 -1.89
C ALA A 85 1.86 0.10 -0.91
N PRO A 86 2.81 -0.84 -0.68
CA PRO A 86 4.00 -0.57 0.13
C PRO A 86 4.78 0.66 -0.35
N ARG A 87 4.81 0.87 -1.68
CA ARG A 87 5.49 1.99 -2.35
C ARG A 87 4.61 2.46 -3.50
N ALA A 88 4.08 3.69 -3.43
CA ALA A 88 3.09 4.15 -4.40
C ALA A 88 3.64 4.27 -5.84
N ALA A 89 4.93 4.59 -5.99
CA ALA A 89 5.60 4.74 -7.28
C ALA A 89 6.10 3.41 -7.88
N ASP A 90 6.17 2.33 -7.10
CA ASP A 90 6.66 1.05 -7.59
C ASP A 90 5.53 0.27 -8.30
N ARG A 91 5.73 -0.01 -9.59
CA ARG A 91 4.80 -0.77 -10.42
C ARG A 91 4.43 -2.11 -9.77
N GLN A 92 5.38 -2.84 -9.18
CA GLN A 92 5.09 -4.14 -8.55
C GLN A 92 4.26 -3.99 -7.28
N ALA A 93 4.54 -2.95 -6.47
CA ALA A 93 3.74 -2.64 -5.29
C ALA A 93 2.31 -2.22 -5.67
N VAL A 94 2.13 -1.49 -6.77
CA VAL A 94 0.82 -1.12 -7.33
C VAL A 94 0.06 -2.35 -7.80
N ARG A 95 0.71 -3.25 -8.56
CA ARG A 95 0.10 -4.52 -8.97
C ARG A 95 -0.33 -5.35 -7.77
N HIS A 96 0.51 -5.40 -6.72
CA HIS A 96 0.21 -6.15 -5.51
C HIS A 96 -1.03 -5.62 -4.81
N ARG A 97 -1.10 -4.30 -4.59
CA ARG A 97 -2.28 -3.64 -4.05
C ARG A 97 -3.54 -3.98 -4.86
N ASN A 98 -3.45 -3.87 -6.19
CA ASN A 98 -4.58 -4.13 -7.09
C ASN A 98 -5.02 -5.60 -7.05
N LEU A 99 -4.07 -6.55 -6.91
CA LEU A 99 -4.36 -7.96 -6.76
C LEU A 99 -5.06 -8.27 -5.45
N VAL A 100 -4.55 -7.77 -4.33
CA VAL A 100 -5.17 -8.00 -3.02
C VAL A 100 -6.58 -7.41 -3.00
N ALA A 101 -6.76 -6.18 -3.50
CA ALA A 101 -8.08 -5.58 -3.60
C ALA A 101 -9.07 -6.42 -4.44
N LEU A 102 -8.61 -6.99 -5.55
CA LEU A 102 -9.42 -7.87 -6.39
C LEU A 102 -9.81 -9.16 -5.66
N LEU A 103 -8.86 -9.79 -4.98
CA LEU A 103 -9.10 -11.00 -4.19
C LEU A 103 -10.09 -10.74 -3.05
N ASP A 104 -9.92 -9.63 -2.32
CA ASP A 104 -10.78 -9.24 -1.20
C ASP A 104 -12.21 -8.94 -1.66
N GLN A 105 -12.36 -8.26 -2.81
CA GLN A 105 -13.67 -8.01 -3.43
C GLN A 105 -14.36 -9.32 -3.85
N ALA A 106 -13.61 -10.25 -4.46
CA ALA A 106 -14.15 -11.54 -4.86
C ALA A 106 -14.53 -12.41 -3.67
N GLU A 107 -13.77 -12.35 -2.58
CA GLU A 107 -14.09 -13.03 -1.32
C GLU A 107 -15.36 -12.47 -0.68
N GLN A 108 -15.49 -11.14 -0.60
CA GLN A 108 -16.70 -10.47 -0.11
C GLN A 108 -17.94 -10.78 -0.96
N ALA A 109 -17.76 -10.98 -2.27
CA ALA A 109 -18.82 -11.38 -3.19
C ALA A 109 -19.07 -12.90 -3.24
N ALA A 110 -18.35 -13.70 -2.44
CA ALA A 110 -18.38 -15.16 -2.46
C ALA A 110 -18.06 -15.80 -3.84
N ARG A 111 -17.27 -15.12 -4.68
CA ARG A 111 -16.85 -15.54 -6.03
C ARG A 111 -15.34 -15.80 -6.14
N LEU A 112 -14.65 -15.93 -5.02
CA LEU A 112 -13.21 -16.18 -4.99
C LEU A 112 -12.80 -17.42 -5.82
N PRO A 113 -13.47 -18.58 -5.76
CA PRO A 113 -13.09 -19.75 -6.56
C PRO A 113 -13.14 -19.49 -8.07
N GLU A 114 -14.22 -18.85 -8.55
CA GLU A 114 -14.42 -18.50 -9.97
C GLU A 114 -13.33 -17.55 -10.47
N LEU A 115 -12.99 -16.53 -9.65
CA LEU A 115 -11.90 -15.60 -9.95
C LEU A 115 -10.57 -16.35 -10.09
N LEU A 116 -10.24 -17.19 -9.10
CA LEU A 116 -8.98 -17.93 -9.04
C LEU A 116 -8.80 -18.86 -10.23
N GLU A 117 -9.86 -19.54 -10.65
CA GLU A 117 -9.89 -20.35 -11.87
C GLU A 117 -9.62 -19.49 -13.12
N HIS A 118 -10.34 -18.38 -13.28
CA HIS A 118 -10.20 -17.50 -14.45
C HIS A 118 -8.80 -16.88 -14.57
N ILE A 119 -8.22 -16.43 -13.45
CA ILE A 119 -6.86 -15.87 -13.43
C ILE A 119 -5.78 -16.93 -13.28
N GLY A 120 -6.15 -18.22 -13.24
CA GLY A 120 -5.27 -19.38 -13.09
C GLY A 120 -4.28 -19.25 -11.94
N LEU A 121 -4.80 -18.98 -10.73
CA LEU A 121 -4.08 -19.03 -9.46
C LEU A 121 -4.72 -20.10 -8.57
N SER A 122 -3.91 -20.83 -7.81
CA SER A 122 -4.42 -21.67 -6.73
C SER A 122 -4.73 -20.83 -5.48
N PRO A 123 -5.64 -21.29 -4.59
CA PRO A 123 -5.89 -20.62 -3.30
C PRO A 123 -4.60 -20.41 -2.48
N GLN A 124 -3.70 -21.39 -2.51
CA GLN A 124 -2.41 -21.29 -1.82
C GLN A 124 -1.48 -20.23 -2.43
N GLN A 125 -1.52 -20.04 -3.75
CA GLN A 125 -0.76 -18.98 -4.42
C GLN A 125 -1.35 -17.61 -4.10
N ALA A 126 -2.68 -17.48 -4.08
CA ALA A 126 -3.35 -16.24 -3.68
C ALA A 126 -2.97 -15.82 -2.26
N GLU A 127 -2.97 -16.78 -1.31
CA GLU A 127 -2.54 -16.51 0.06
C GLU A 127 -1.05 -16.12 0.14
N LYS A 128 -0.17 -16.75 -0.65
CA LYS A 128 1.24 -16.34 -0.75
C LYS A 128 1.39 -14.90 -1.24
N HIS A 129 0.53 -14.44 -2.15
CA HIS A 129 0.51 -13.04 -2.55
C HIS A 129 -0.02 -12.17 -1.41
N ARG A 130 -1.14 -12.49 -0.76
CA ARG A 130 -1.65 -11.72 0.40
C ARG A 130 -0.63 -11.60 1.53
N ALA A 131 0.09 -12.67 1.82
CA ALA A 131 1.08 -12.72 2.88
C ALA A 131 2.36 -11.92 2.57
N ASN A 132 2.71 -11.71 1.29
CA ASN A 132 3.95 -11.04 0.90
C ASN A 132 3.70 -9.97 -0.17
N ALA A 133 3.70 -8.70 0.27
CA ALA A 133 3.48 -7.53 -0.57
C ALA A 133 4.51 -7.32 -1.70
N PHE A 134 5.64 -8.03 -1.60
CA PHE A 134 6.76 -7.88 -2.52
C PHE A 134 6.97 -9.11 -3.40
N LYS A 135 6.06 -10.10 -3.34
CA LYS A 135 6.10 -11.23 -4.26
C LYS A 135 5.80 -10.71 -5.67
N PRO A 136 6.70 -10.88 -6.65
CA PRO A 136 6.54 -10.29 -7.97
C PRO A 136 5.30 -10.86 -8.67
N ILE A 137 4.56 -9.97 -9.32
CA ILE A 137 3.39 -10.31 -10.13
C ILE A 137 3.82 -10.26 -11.60
N PRO A 138 3.85 -11.42 -12.28
CA PRO A 138 4.25 -11.49 -13.68
C PRO A 138 3.22 -10.79 -14.57
N ASP A 139 3.67 -10.30 -15.71
CA ASP A 139 2.81 -9.61 -16.69
C ASP A 139 1.63 -10.48 -17.11
N SER A 140 1.83 -11.79 -17.31
CA SER A 140 0.76 -12.73 -17.67
C SER A 140 -0.37 -12.75 -16.63
N LEU A 141 -0.04 -12.70 -15.34
CA LEU A 141 -1.04 -12.64 -14.28
C LEU A 141 -1.76 -11.29 -14.29
N ALA A 142 -1.03 -10.19 -14.41
CA ALA A 142 -1.62 -8.86 -14.51
C ALA A 142 -2.60 -8.76 -15.70
N ARG A 143 -2.24 -9.29 -16.88
CA ARG A 143 -3.12 -9.30 -18.06
C ARG A 143 -4.36 -10.15 -17.89
N ARG A 144 -4.25 -11.32 -17.23
CA ARG A 144 -5.43 -12.14 -16.89
C ARG A 144 -6.38 -11.42 -15.94
N CYS A 145 -5.87 -10.71 -14.94
CA CYS A 145 -6.69 -9.88 -14.06
C CYS A 145 -7.40 -8.73 -14.83
N GLU A 146 -6.70 -8.07 -15.75
CA GLU A 146 -7.29 -7.01 -16.60
C GLU A 146 -8.40 -7.57 -17.51
N ALA A 147 -8.18 -8.73 -18.11
CA ALA A 147 -9.16 -9.41 -18.95
C ALA A 147 -10.42 -9.79 -18.16
N HIS A 148 -10.26 -10.37 -16.96
CA HIS A 148 -11.37 -10.68 -16.06
C HIS A 148 -12.20 -9.45 -15.72
N LEU A 149 -11.53 -8.34 -15.42
CA LEU A 149 -12.15 -7.06 -15.07
C LEU A 149 -12.69 -6.28 -16.28
N LYS A 150 -12.47 -6.77 -17.51
CA LYS A 150 -12.80 -6.09 -18.78
C LYS A 150 -12.17 -4.70 -18.86
N GLN A 151 -10.92 -4.58 -18.42
CA GLN A 151 -10.18 -3.32 -18.37
C GLN A 151 -9.09 -3.26 -19.45
N PRO A 152 -8.68 -2.06 -19.89
CA PRO A 152 -7.63 -1.90 -20.87
C PRO A 152 -6.27 -2.37 -20.35
N LYS A 153 -5.37 -2.71 -21.28
CA LYS A 153 -3.99 -3.06 -20.97
C LYS A 153 -3.31 -1.92 -20.20
N GLY A 154 -2.72 -2.25 -19.05
CA GLY A 154 -1.98 -1.33 -18.19
C GLY A 154 -2.83 -0.77 -17.07
N TRP A 155 -4.11 -1.14 -16.99
CA TRP A 155 -4.99 -0.78 -15.89
C TRP A 155 -4.46 -1.27 -14.55
N PHE A 156 -3.90 -2.47 -14.50
CA PHE A 156 -3.39 -3.09 -13.28
C PHE A 156 -2.05 -2.52 -12.82
N ASP A 157 -1.37 -1.79 -13.71
CA ASP A 157 -0.08 -1.13 -13.47
C ASP A 157 -0.22 0.26 -12.84
N ARG A 158 -1.44 0.84 -12.82
CA ARG A 158 -1.68 2.24 -12.42
C ARG A 158 -2.06 2.37 -10.96
N SER A 159 -1.45 3.34 -10.28
CA SER A 159 -1.89 3.76 -8.96
C SER A 159 -3.21 4.52 -9.09
N ARG A 160 -4.30 3.95 -8.55
CA ARG A 160 -5.61 4.61 -8.50
C ARG A 160 -5.87 5.26 -7.14
N SER A 161 -4.91 5.15 -6.22
CA SER A 161 -4.90 6.03 -5.06
C SER A 161 -4.96 7.45 -5.59
N ARG A 162 -5.89 8.25 -5.04
CA ARG A 162 -5.81 9.71 -5.08
C ARG A 162 -4.32 10.07 -4.90
N PRO A 163 -3.73 10.93 -5.75
CA PRO A 163 -2.37 11.39 -5.52
C PRO A 163 -2.22 11.71 -4.04
N SER A 164 -1.19 11.18 -3.39
CA SER A 164 -0.88 11.65 -2.05
C SER A 164 -0.79 13.17 -2.15
N LEU A 165 -1.42 13.90 -1.23
CA LEU A 165 -1.23 15.36 -1.12
C LEU A 165 0.26 15.73 -1.03
N ASP A 166 1.10 14.77 -0.64
CA ASP A 166 2.55 14.91 -0.48
C ASP A 166 3.34 14.56 -1.76
N ALA A 167 2.72 13.91 -2.75
CA ALA A 167 3.35 13.55 -4.04
C ALA A 167 3.02 14.55 -5.15
N THR A 168 1.95 15.32 -4.96
CA THR A 168 1.62 16.51 -5.72
C THR A 168 2.53 17.63 -5.24
N GLY A 169 3.48 18.08 -6.07
CA GLY A 169 4.27 19.28 -5.74
C GLY A 169 3.36 20.46 -5.38
N ASP A 170 3.91 21.52 -4.78
CA ASP A 170 3.16 22.72 -4.35
C ASP A 170 2.16 23.21 -5.42
N GLU A 171 2.55 23.12 -6.70
CA GLU A 171 1.75 23.47 -7.88
C GLU A 171 0.47 22.63 -8.05
N GLU A 172 0.51 21.32 -7.82
CA GLU A 172 -0.66 20.45 -7.99
C GLU A 172 -1.66 20.67 -6.84
N SER A 173 -1.16 20.89 -5.61
CA SER A 173 -1.98 21.29 -4.46
C SER A 173 -2.63 22.66 -4.64
N GLU A 174 -1.87 23.63 -5.18
CA GLU A 174 -2.38 24.94 -5.56
C GLU A 174 -3.46 24.82 -6.65
N TRP A 175 -3.24 23.99 -7.67
CA TRP A 175 -4.20 23.74 -8.74
C TRP A 175 -5.51 23.17 -8.20
N PHE A 176 -5.46 22.20 -7.28
CA PHE A 176 -6.66 21.66 -6.64
C PHE A 176 -7.40 22.72 -5.80
N SER A 177 -6.67 23.58 -5.08
CA SER A 177 -7.25 24.67 -4.28
C SER A 177 -7.93 25.71 -5.18
N LEU A 178 -7.25 26.14 -6.26
CA LEU A 178 -7.80 27.04 -7.26
C LEU A 178 -9.04 26.43 -7.91
N TYR A 179 -8.96 25.19 -8.40
CA TYR A 179 -10.10 24.51 -9.01
C TYR A 179 -11.30 24.38 -8.05
N ALA A 180 -11.05 24.09 -6.77
CA ALA A 180 -12.07 24.01 -5.75
C ALA A 180 -12.73 25.36 -5.44
N SER A 181 -12.00 26.47 -5.54
CA SER A 181 -12.56 27.82 -5.33
C SER A 181 -13.35 28.37 -6.53
N LEU A 182 -13.17 27.79 -7.73
CA LEU A 182 -13.89 28.20 -8.94
C LEU A 182 -15.40 27.89 -8.89
N SER A 183 -16.19 28.74 -9.55
CA SER A 183 -17.60 28.51 -9.79
C SER A 183 -17.83 27.32 -10.73
N ALA A 184 -19.04 26.74 -10.71
CA ALA A 184 -19.38 25.63 -11.60
C ALA A 184 -19.24 25.98 -13.09
N ASN A 185 -19.44 27.26 -13.46
CA ASN A 185 -19.29 27.72 -14.83
C ASN A 185 -17.80 27.82 -15.22
N ASP A 186 -16.96 28.31 -14.33
CA ASP A 186 -15.53 28.49 -14.59
C ASP A 186 -14.79 27.16 -14.62
N ARG A 187 -15.20 26.18 -13.79
CA ARG A 187 -14.70 24.80 -13.90
C ARG A 187 -14.98 24.21 -15.28
N ARG A 188 -16.17 24.44 -15.85
CA ARG A 188 -16.50 23.95 -17.21
C ARG A 188 -15.62 24.62 -18.27
N ARG A 189 -15.39 25.94 -18.16
CA ARG A 189 -14.52 26.68 -19.08
C ARG A 189 -13.09 26.16 -19.02
N LEU A 190 -12.55 25.99 -17.82
CA LEU A 190 -11.20 25.49 -17.61
C LEU A 190 -11.03 24.07 -18.16
N LEU A 191 -12.01 23.19 -17.95
CA LEU A 191 -12.01 21.86 -18.56
C LEU A 191 -12.09 21.90 -20.09
N ALA A 192 -12.82 22.85 -20.68
CA ALA A 192 -12.88 23.03 -22.13
C ALA A 192 -11.53 23.48 -22.69
N ILE A 193 -10.87 24.44 -22.03
CA ILE A 193 -9.51 24.89 -22.40
C ILE A 193 -8.51 23.75 -22.28
N ALA A 194 -8.53 23.01 -21.17
CA ALA A 194 -7.64 21.87 -20.98
C ALA A 194 -7.82 20.84 -22.10
N ARG A 195 -9.06 20.50 -22.48
CA ARG A 195 -9.34 19.59 -23.59
C ARG A 195 -8.77 20.10 -24.92
N LEU A 196 -8.94 21.39 -25.24
CA LEU A 196 -8.36 21.98 -26.44
C LEU A 196 -6.83 21.84 -26.47
N VAL A 197 -6.16 22.14 -25.36
CA VAL A 197 -4.69 22.02 -25.23
C VAL A 197 -4.24 20.56 -25.40
N PHE A 198 -4.97 19.60 -24.84
CA PHE A 198 -4.63 18.18 -24.97
C PHE A 198 -4.96 17.58 -26.35
N ASP A 199 -6.01 18.06 -27.02
CA ASP A 199 -6.37 17.61 -28.37
C ASP A 199 -5.39 18.16 -29.43
N GLU A 200 -4.89 19.39 -29.28
CA GLU A 200 -3.84 19.95 -30.16
C GLU A 200 -2.50 19.22 -30.02
N GLY A 201 -2.17 18.72 -28.82
CA GLY A 201 -0.96 17.94 -28.56
C GLY A 201 -0.95 16.52 -29.16
N ASN A 202 -2.09 16.03 -29.64
CA ASN A 202 -2.25 14.68 -30.22
C ASN A 202 -2.36 14.70 -31.76
N ALA A 203 -2.20 15.88 -32.37
CA ALA A 203 -2.27 16.11 -33.82
C ALA A 203 -0.90 16.42 -34.47
N LEU A 204 0.20 16.28 -33.70
CA LEU A 204 1.60 16.33 -34.15
C LEU A 204 2.26 14.96 -33.95
#